data_AF-A0A1V5N7D2-F1
#
_entry.id   AF-A0A1V5N7D2-F1
#
_cell.length_a   1.000
_cell.length_b   1.000
_cell.length_c   1.000
_cell.angle_alpha   90.00
_cell.angle_beta   90.00
_cell.angle_gamma   90.00
#
_symmetry.space_group_name_H-M   'P 1'
#
loop_
_entity.id
_entity.type
_entity.pdbx_description
1 polymer ?
#
loop_
_entity_poly.entity_id
_entity_poly.type
_entity_poly.pdbx_seq_one_letter_code
_entity_poly.pdbx_strand_id
1 'polypeptide(L)'
;MNTELPFPCPVTELIRKRYSKRSFTSKPIPDAVMQQVDMLIKHYSSGIWDNKVLFKIIYKDMGTPQKIKLGTYGFISGASFFIAGTVNKGPHAFEDYGYLLEKIILHLTGLELDTCWLGGTFSRSEFAHFFTMDNDSLIPAVTPFGYGTPELSFRESLIRFGAGASHRKPWKDLFFDRDFGRPLTEEQAGNYALPLEMVRLAPSASNKQPWIIIADTGAFHFYLKRTPGYNKFFKEIDLQSIDMGIAMAHFEVSCLELNLNGKWALHPPDRQAEGLVPVASWVKQ
;
A
#
# COMPACT_ATOMS: atom_id res chain seq x y z
N MET A 1 -9.12 9.27 16.66
CA MET A 1 -8.31 8.16 16.11
C MET A 1 -9.25 6.99 15.93
N ASN A 2 -9.41 6.48 14.71
CA ASN A 2 -10.15 5.22 14.51
C ASN A 2 -9.32 4.11 15.16
N THR A 3 -9.95 3.34 16.05
CA THR A 3 -9.34 2.16 16.68
C THR A 3 -9.06 1.14 15.59
N GLU A 4 -7.82 0.65 15.50
CA GLU A 4 -7.42 -0.38 14.53
C GLU A 4 -8.33 -1.61 14.66
N LEU A 5 -8.83 -2.13 13.53
CA LEU A 5 -9.61 -3.37 13.52
C LEU A 5 -8.68 -4.56 13.76
N PRO A 6 -9.07 -5.54 14.60
CA PRO A 6 -8.24 -6.72 14.84
C PRO A 6 -8.09 -7.54 13.56
N PHE A 7 -6.86 -7.98 13.27
CA PHE A 7 -6.59 -8.91 12.19
C PHE A 7 -6.97 -10.35 12.61
N PRO A 8 -7.38 -11.22 11.67
CA PRO A 8 -7.80 -12.59 11.98
C PRO A 8 -6.65 -13.52 12.44
N CYS A 9 -5.40 -13.14 12.16
CA CYS A 9 -4.18 -13.80 12.63
C CYS A 9 -3.08 -12.73 12.78
N PRO A 10 -1.85 -13.07 13.24
CA PRO A 10 -0.76 -12.11 13.30
C PRO A 10 -0.59 -11.38 11.96
N VAL A 11 -0.61 -10.05 11.99
CA VAL A 11 -0.48 -9.22 10.79
C VAL A 11 0.88 -9.43 10.11
N THR A 12 1.90 -9.80 10.89
CA THR A 12 3.21 -10.17 10.36
C THR A 12 3.15 -11.41 9.45
N GLU A 13 2.26 -12.37 9.72
CA GLU A 13 2.00 -13.50 8.83
C GLU A 13 1.24 -13.07 7.57
N LEU A 14 0.26 -12.15 7.71
CA LEU A 14 -0.48 -11.60 6.57
C LEU A 14 0.45 -10.85 5.62
N ILE A 15 1.36 -10.04 6.14
CA ILE A 15 2.37 -9.32 5.36
C ILE A 15 3.27 -10.29 4.57
N ARG A 16 3.68 -11.41 5.19
CA ARG A 16 4.48 -12.45 4.53
C ARG A 16 3.70 -13.25 3.49
N LYS A 17 2.42 -13.53 3.75
CA LYS A 17 1.51 -14.25 2.84
C LYS A 17 1.13 -13.39 1.62
N ARG A 18 0.97 -12.07 1.80
CA ARG A 18 0.50 -11.16 0.77
C ARG A 18 1.48 -11.09 -0.41
N TYR A 19 0.95 -11.30 -1.60
CA TYR A 19 1.66 -11.11 -2.86
C TYR A 19 0.72 -10.52 -3.91
N SER A 20 1.28 -9.96 -4.99
CA SER A 20 0.49 -9.33 -6.05
C SER A 20 -0.03 -10.36 -7.05
N LYS A 21 -1.27 -10.80 -6.88
CA LYS A 21 -1.97 -11.76 -7.76
C LYS A 21 -2.66 -11.06 -8.91
N ARG A 22 -2.46 -11.55 -10.12
CA ARG A 22 -2.99 -10.94 -11.35
C ARG A 22 -4.02 -11.80 -12.08
N SER A 23 -4.11 -13.07 -11.70
CA SER A 23 -4.99 -14.06 -12.31
C SER A 23 -5.97 -14.58 -11.27
N PHE A 24 -7.27 -14.38 -11.50
CA PHE A 24 -8.35 -14.73 -10.57
C PHE A 24 -9.30 -15.76 -11.17
N THR A 25 -9.90 -16.56 -10.31
CA THR A 25 -10.95 -17.53 -10.66
C THR A 25 -12.32 -16.84 -10.72
N SER A 26 -13.32 -17.52 -11.28
CA SER A 26 -14.73 -17.11 -11.24
C SER A 26 -15.45 -17.51 -9.95
N LYS A 27 -14.73 -18.05 -8.95
CA LYS A 27 -15.32 -18.51 -7.70
C LYS A 27 -16.01 -17.33 -7.00
N PRO A 28 -17.31 -17.44 -6.65
CA PRO A 28 -18.03 -16.36 -5.98
C PRO A 28 -17.48 -16.13 -4.58
N ILE A 29 -17.45 -14.87 -4.14
CA ILE A 29 -17.10 -14.49 -2.78
C ILE A 29 -18.37 -14.62 -1.92
N PRO A 30 -18.37 -15.35 -0.80
CA PRO A 30 -19.53 -15.46 0.07
C PRO A 30 -20.02 -14.09 0.57
N ASP A 31 -21.35 -13.92 0.69
CA ASP A 31 -21.95 -12.64 1.11
C ASP A 31 -21.43 -12.14 2.46
N ALA A 32 -21.22 -13.06 3.41
CA ALA A 32 -20.65 -12.72 4.73
C ALA A 32 -19.22 -12.17 4.63
N VAL A 33 -18.43 -12.61 3.65
CA VAL A 33 -17.08 -12.07 3.39
C VAL A 33 -17.21 -10.71 2.70
N MET A 34 -18.09 -10.56 1.71
CA MET A 34 -18.34 -9.27 1.04
C MET A 34 -18.83 -8.19 2.02
N GLN A 35 -19.66 -8.54 3.00
CA GLN A 35 -20.09 -7.65 4.07
C GLN A 35 -18.91 -7.18 4.93
N GLN A 36 -17.96 -8.07 5.24
CA GLN A 36 -16.74 -7.68 5.94
C GLN A 36 -15.90 -6.71 5.09
N VAL A 37 -15.76 -6.95 3.78
CA VAL A 37 -15.06 -6.01 2.88
C VAL A 37 -15.74 -4.64 2.87
N ASP A 38 -17.07 -4.59 2.81
CA ASP A 38 -17.84 -3.34 2.86
C ASP A 38 -17.63 -2.58 4.20
N MET A 39 -17.58 -3.29 5.33
CA MET A 39 -17.26 -2.69 6.63
C MET A 39 -15.84 -2.13 6.68
N LEU A 40 -14.86 -2.87 6.14
CA LEU A 40 -13.45 -2.46 6.09
C LEU A 40 -13.28 -1.15 5.31
N ILE A 41 -13.83 -1.06 4.10
CA ILE A 41 -13.67 0.13 3.26
C ILE A 41 -14.36 1.37 3.83
N LYS A 42 -15.41 1.20 4.66
CA LYS A 42 -16.08 2.30 5.38
C LYS A 42 -15.28 2.73 6.61
N HIS A 43 -14.69 1.76 7.32
CA HIS A 43 -13.87 2.01 8.50
C HIS A 43 -12.60 2.81 8.17
N TYR A 44 -11.86 2.39 7.14
CA TYR A 44 -10.62 3.03 6.71
C TYR A 44 -10.90 4.17 5.73
N SER A 45 -11.44 5.29 6.22
CA SER A 45 -11.86 6.45 5.40
C SER A 45 -11.18 7.77 5.73
N SER A 46 -10.32 7.79 6.76
CA SER A 46 -9.57 8.98 7.18
C SER A 46 -8.13 8.59 7.47
N GLY A 47 -7.19 9.22 6.77
CA GLY A 47 -5.77 8.96 6.93
C GLY A 47 -5.19 9.54 8.22
N ILE A 48 -3.91 9.28 8.43
CA ILE A 48 -3.14 9.78 9.59
C ILE A 48 -2.91 11.29 9.52
N TRP A 49 -3.00 11.88 8.33
CA TRP A 49 -2.91 13.32 8.09
C TRP A 49 -4.26 13.95 7.75
N ASP A 50 -5.33 13.32 8.21
CA ASP A 50 -6.73 13.77 8.10
C ASP A 50 -7.28 13.88 6.67
N ASN A 51 -6.55 13.43 5.64
CA ASN A 51 -7.12 13.32 4.29
C ASN A 51 -8.24 12.27 4.29
N LYS A 52 -9.37 12.63 3.67
CA LYS A 52 -10.51 11.72 3.51
C LYS A 52 -10.35 10.91 2.25
N VAL A 53 -10.51 9.60 2.38
CA VAL A 53 -10.49 8.66 1.26
C VAL A 53 -11.84 7.96 1.18
N LEU A 54 -12.52 8.12 0.06
CA LEU A 54 -13.78 7.43 -0.21
C LEU A 54 -13.51 6.19 -1.06
N PHE A 55 -13.46 5.03 -0.41
CA PHE A 55 -13.38 3.73 -1.08
C PHE A 55 -14.74 3.23 -1.53
N LYS A 56 -14.78 2.53 -2.67
CA LYS A 56 -15.94 1.79 -3.18
C LYS A 56 -15.52 0.42 -3.71
N ILE A 57 -16.39 -0.56 -3.48
CA ILE A 57 -16.34 -1.83 -4.19
C ILE A 57 -16.98 -1.61 -5.56
N ILE A 58 -16.25 -1.94 -6.62
CA ILE A 58 -16.70 -1.86 -8.00
C ILE A 58 -16.77 -3.29 -8.54
N TYR A 59 -17.94 -3.67 -9.02
CA TYR A 59 -18.16 -4.95 -9.68
C TYR A 59 -18.22 -4.76 -11.19
N LYS A 60 -17.43 -5.55 -11.91
CA LYS A 60 -17.24 -5.44 -13.36
C LYS A 60 -18.52 -5.71 -14.16
N ASP A 61 -19.47 -6.46 -13.61
CA ASP A 61 -20.70 -6.89 -14.29
C ASP A 61 -21.97 -6.21 -13.75
N MET A 62 -21.83 -5.05 -13.06
CA MET A 62 -23.01 -4.23 -12.76
C MET A 62 -23.62 -3.77 -14.08
N GLY A 63 -24.81 -4.30 -14.39
CA GLY A 63 -25.63 -4.12 -15.59
C GLY A 63 -26.03 -2.68 -15.93
N THR A 64 -25.04 -1.81 -16.04
CA THR A 64 -25.12 -0.56 -16.77
C THR A 64 -25.30 -0.91 -18.25
N PRO A 65 -26.19 -0.20 -18.99
CA PRO A 65 -26.44 -0.48 -20.42
C PRO A 65 -25.17 -0.45 -21.28
N GLN A 66 -24.12 0.22 -20.79
CA GLN A 66 -22.78 0.14 -21.32
C GLN A 66 -21.99 -0.92 -20.56
N LYS A 67 -21.55 -1.97 -21.25
CA LYS A 67 -20.51 -2.88 -20.74
C LYS A 67 -19.27 -2.06 -20.38
N ILE A 68 -19.12 -1.66 -19.13
CA ILE A 68 -17.92 -0.97 -18.66
C ILE A 68 -16.80 -2.01 -18.68
N LYS A 69 -15.95 -1.96 -19.71
CA LYS A 69 -14.71 -2.72 -19.70
C LYS A 69 -13.83 -2.06 -18.65
N LEU A 70 -13.73 -2.58 -17.43
CA LEU A 70 -12.69 -2.11 -16.50
C LEU A 70 -11.32 -2.41 -17.11
N GLY A 71 -10.69 -1.40 -17.69
CA GLY A 71 -9.44 -1.47 -18.41
C GLY A 71 -8.29 -1.60 -17.42
N THR A 72 -7.73 -2.80 -17.32
CA THR A 72 -6.45 -3.05 -16.63
C THR A 72 -5.30 -3.25 -17.62
N TYR A 73 -5.53 -2.92 -18.90
CA TYR A 73 -4.59 -3.13 -20.01
C TYR A 73 -4.04 -4.58 -20.08
N GLY A 74 -4.85 -5.54 -19.62
CA GLY A 74 -4.53 -6.96 -19.52
C GLY A 74 -3.59 -7.34 -18.36
N PHE A 75 -3.23 -6.41 -17.48
CA PHE A 75 -2.47 -6.73 -16.27
C PHE A 75 -3.26 -7.60 -15.28
N ILE A 76 -4.59 -7.58 -15.35
CA ILE A 76 -5.47 -8.42 -14.53
C ILE A 76 -6.37 -9.25 -15.43
N SER A 77 -6.53 -10.54 -15.10
CA SER A 77 -7.46 -11.46 -15.74
C SER A 77 -8.38 -12.12 -14.70
N GLY A 78 -9.65 -12.30 -15.05
CA GLY A 78 -10.63 -13.04 -14.23
C GLY A 78 -11.18 -12.31 -13.00
N ALA A 79 -10.60 -11.18 -12.59
CA ALA A 79 -11.12 -10.40 -11.46
C ALA A 79 -12.50 -9.82 -11.78
N SER A 80 -13.45 -10.04 -10.87
CA SER A 80 -14.80 -9.50 -10.97
C SER A 80 -15.04 -8.30 -10.07
N PHE A 81 -14.25 -8.18 -8.99
CA PHE A 81 -14.35 -7.09 -8.02
C PHE A 81 -13.06 -6.29 -7.94
N PHE A 82 -13.23 -4.99 -7.68
CA PHE A 82 -12.16 -4.04 -7.46
C PHE A 82 -12.51 -3.16 -6.26
N ILE A 83 -11.50 -2.71 -5.53
CA ILE A 83 -11.60 -1.56 -4.63
C ILE A 83 -10.90 -0.41 -5.33
N ALA A 84 -11.61 0.71 -5.46
CA ALA A 84 -11.07 1.98 -5.87
C ALA A 84 -11.38 3.02 -4.81
N GLY A 85 -10.48 3.98 -4.63
CA GLY A 85 -10.70 5.11 -3.72
C GLY A 85 -10.48 6.43 -4.42
N THR A 86 -11.18 7.45 -3.92
CA THR A 86 -10.95 8.85 -4.29
C THR A 86 -10.35 9.61 -3.11
N VAL A 87 -9.40 10.50 -3.40
CA VAL A 87 -8.81 11.44 -2.44
C VAL A 87 -8.63 12.78 -3.13
N ASN A 88 -8.81 13.88 -2.40
CA ASN A 88 -8.55 15.21 -2.95
C ASN A 88 -7.05 15.51 -3.00
N LYS A 89 -6.62 16.25 -4.01
CA LYS A 89 -5.27 16.81 -4.10
C LYS A 89 -4.97 17.61 -2.83
N GLY A 90 -3.88 17.28 -2.17
CA GLY A 90 -3.47 17.96 -0.96
C GLY A 90 -2.18 17.40 -0.36
N PRO A 91 -1.61 18.09 0.65
CA PRO A 91 -0.47 17.57 1.40
C PRO A 91 -0.76 16.19 1.97
N HIS A 92 0.18 15.27 1.76
CA HIS A 92 0.13 13.90 2.25
C HIS A 92 -1.07 13.03 1.80
N ALA A 93 -1.83 13.49 0.81
CA ALA A 93 -3.01 12.78 0.31
C ALA A 93 -2.68 11.37 -0.23
N PHE A 94 -1.52 11.22 -0.87
CA PHE A 94 -1.10 9.94 -1.43
C PHE A 94 -0.55 8.99 -0.37
N GLU A 95 0.16 9.51 0.62
CA GLU A 95 0.60 8.78 1.81
C GLU A 95 -0.60 8.23 2.57
N ASP A 96 -1.62 9.07 2.84
CA ASP A 96 -2.86 8.64 3.50
C ASP A 96 -3.62 7.59 2.66
N TYR A 97 -3.68 7.78 1.34
CA TYR A 97 -4.28 6.79 0.44
C TYR A 97 -3.59 5.43 0.51
N GLY A 98 -2.26 5.43 0.40
CA GLY A 98 -1.42 4.23 0.49
C GLY A 98 -1.58 3.51 1.82
N TYR A 99 -1.54 4.28 2.90
CA TYR A 99 -1.66 3.79 4.27
C TYR A 99 -3.00 3.08 4.51
N LEU A 100 -4.11 3.70 4.12
CA LEU A 100 -5.44 3.13 4.34
C LEU A 100 -5.71 1.91 3.45
N LEU A 101 -5.37 2.00 2.16
CA LEU A 101 -5.64 0.89 1.25
C LEU A 101 -4.77 -0.34 1.58
N GLU A 102 -3.55 -0.16 2.08
CA GLU A 102 -2.74 -1.31 2.50
C GLU A 102 -3.33 -2.00 3.73
N LYS A 103 -3.85 -1.25 4.71
CA LYS A 103 -4.57 -1.86 5.85
C LYS A 103 -5.77 -2.69 5.38
N ILE A 104 -6.55 -2.18 4.43
CA ILE A 104 -7.63 -2.93 3.79
C ILE A 104 -7.09 -4.20 3.10
N ILE A 105 -5.99 -4.10 2.34
CA ILE A 105 -5.37 -5.23 1.63
C ILE A 105 -4.88 -6.32 2.60
N LEU A 106 -4.33 -5.95 3.75
CA LEU A 106 -3.91 -6.91 4.78
C LEU A 106 -5.11 -7.64 5.37
N HIS A 107 -6.21 -6.94 5.65
CA HIS A 107 -7.47 -7.59 6.05
C HIS A 107 -8.02 -8.53 4.97
N LEU A 108 -8.02 -8.12 3.70
CA LEU A 108 -8.41 -8.98 2.57
C LEU A 108 -7.54 -10.24 2.50
N THR A 109 -6.24 -10.12 2.76
CA THR A 109 -5.33 -11.27 2.82
C THR A 109 -5.72 -12.25 3.93
N GLY A 110 -6.17 -11.72 5.08
CA GLY A 110 -6.72 -12.50 6.19
C GLY A 110 -8.05 -13.19 5.87
N LEU A 111 -8.84 -12.61 4.96
CA LEU A 111 -10.07 -13.20 4.40
C LEU A 111 -9.79 -14.18 3.23
N GLU A 112 -8.53 -14.52 2.99
CA GLU A 112 -8.08 -15.38 1.88
C GLU A 112 -8.41 -14.83 0.49
N LEU A 113 -8.51 -13.51 0.37
CA LEU A 113 -8.70 -12.81 -0.89
C LEU A 113 -7.35 -12.28 -1.39
N ASP A 114 -6.97 -12.72 -2.58
CA ASP A 114 -5.78 -12.23 -3.25
C ASP A 114 -6.01 -10.81 -3.79
N THR A 115 -4.94 -10.02 -3.93
CA THR A 115 -5.01 -8.61 -4.36
C THR A 115 -3.83 -8.20 -5.25
N CYS A 116 -3.92 -7.04 -5.90
CA CYS A 116 -2.80 -6.43 -6.60
C CYS A 116 -2.92 -4.92 -6.74
N TRP A 117 -1.94 -4.17 -6.23
CA TRP A 117 -1.82 -2.73 -6.50
C TRP A 117 -1.74 -2.43 -8.01
N LEU A 118 -2.62 -1.54 -8.47
CA LEU A 118 -2.61 -0.96 -9.82
C LEU A 118 -2.54 0.57 -9.71
N GLY A 119 -1.32 1.12 -9.74
CA GLY A 119 -1.10 2.56 -9.74
C GLY A 119 -0.96 3.18 -11.15
N GLY A 120 -0.55 2.40 -12.15
CA GLY A 120 -0.32 2.93 -13.50
C GLY A 120 -0.93 2.12 -14.64
N THR A 121 -1.53 0.98 -14.31
CA THR A 121 -1.95 -0.04 -15.28
C THR A 121 -3.46 -0.24 -15.21
N PHE A 122 -4.21 0.86 -15.11
CA PHE A 122 -5.66 0.87 -15.18
C PHE A 122 -6.20 2.17 -15.81
N SER A 123 -7.45 2.13 -16.28
CA SER A 123 -8.15 3.27 -16.86
C SER A 123 -8.84 4.10 -15.79
N ARG A 124 -8.20 5.19 -15.36
CA ARG A 124 -8.77 6.10 -14.35
C ARG A 124 -10.13 6.65 -14.75
N SER A 125 -10.32 6.99 -16.02
CA SER A 125 -11.58 7.52 -16.53
C SER A 125 -12.74 6.53 -16.41
N GLU A 126 -12.49 5.24 -16.64
CA GLU A 126 -13.53 4.20 -16.48
C GLU A 126 -13.89 3.99 -15.00
N PHE A 127 -12.91 4.07 -14.10
CA PHE A 127 -13.16 3.99 -12.65
C PHE A 127 -13.81 5.28 -12.10
N ALA A 128 -13.55 6.44 -12.71
CA ALA A 128 -14.13 7.72 -12.32
C ALA A 128 -15.65 7.75 -12.47
N HIS A 129 -16.24 6.97 -13.40
CA HIS A 129 -17.69 6.88 -13.56
C HIS A 129 -18.43 6.36 -12.32
N PHE A 130 -17.73 5.71 -11.39
CA PHE A 130 -18.31 5.21 -10.14
C PHE A 130 -18.27 6.24 -9.01
N PHE A 131 -17.73 7.43 -9.25
CA PHE A 131 -17.57 8.50 -8.26
C PHE A 131 -18.17 9.81 -8.76
N THR A 132 -18.59 10.64 -7.81
CA THR A 132 -18.84 12.05 -8.08
C THR A 132 -17.50 12.76 -7.98
N MET A 133 -16.94 13.16 -9.12
CA MET A 133 -15.61 13.76 -9.22
C MET A 133 -15.71 15.28 -9.27
N ASP A 134 -14.90 15.97 -8.48
CA ASP A 134 -14.59 17.39 -8.66
C ASP A 134 -13.18 17.58 -9.26
N ASN A 135 -12.73 18.84 -9.42
CA ASN A 135 -11.44 19.14 -10.05
C ASN A 135 -10.22 18.69 -9.22
N ASP A 136 -10.40 18.49 -7.91
CA ASP A 136 -9.34 18.10 -6.98
C ASP A 136 -9.38 16.60 -6.66
N SER A 137 -10.47 15.92 -6.96
CA SER A 137 -10.67 14.49 -6.77
C SER A 137 -9.74 13.68 -7.69
N LEU A 138 -8.96 12.80 -7.09
CA LEU A 138 -8.07 11.87 -7.79
C LEU A 138 -8.41 10.42 -7.46
N ILE A 139 -8.15 9.52 -8.40
CA ILE A 139 -8.10 8.06 -8.17
C ILE A 139 -6.63 7.63 -8.31
N PRO A 140 -5.87 7.58 -7.19
CA PRO A 140 -4.43 7.34 -7.24
C PRO A 140 -4.10 5.92 -7.74
N ALA A 141 -4.80 4.92 -7.20
CA ALA A 141 -4.61 3.52 -7.53
C ALA A 141 -5.89 2.71 -7.29
N VAL A 142 -5.94 1.49 -7.80
CA VAL A 142 -7.03 0.52 -7.52
C VAL A 142 -6.43 -0.84 -7.18
N THR A 143 -7.22 -1.73 -6.58
CA THR A 143 -6.82 -3.13 -6.37
C THR A 143 -7.96 -4.07 -6.77
N PRO A 144 -7.74 -5.07 -7.65
CA PRO A 144 -8.68 -6.16 -7.79
C PRO A 144 -8.65 -7.02 -6.52
N PHE A 145 -9.74 -7.73 -6.25
CA PHE A 145 -9.74 -8.75 -5.22
C PHE A 145 -10.62 -9.95 -5.58
N GLY A 146 -10.28 -11.10 -5.00
CA GLY A 146 -10.97 -12.36 -5.22
C GLY A 146 -10.05 -13.56 -4.99
N TYR A 147 -10.53 -14.75 -5.32
CA TYR A 147 -9.72 -15.96 -5.23
C TYR A 147 -8.80 -16.08 -6.44
N GLY A 148 -7.49 -16.04 -6.21
CA GLY A 148 -6.47 -16.24 -7.23
C GLY A 148 -6.49 -17.65 -7.82
N THR A 149 -6.02 -17.78 -9.06
CA THR A 149 -5.77 -19.11 -9.65
C THR A 149 -4.66 -19.84 -8.86
N PRO A 150 -4.67 -21.18 -8.74
CA PRO A 150 -3.61 -21.90 -8.04
C PRO A 150 -2.22 -21.64 -8.63
N GLU A 151 -2.13 -21.63 -9.97
CA GLU A 151 -0.89 -21.41 -10.70
C GLU A 151 -0.74 -19.96 -11.17
N LEU A 152 0.51 -19.54 -11.36
CA LEU A 152 0.83 -18.26 -12.00
C LEU A 152 0.66 -18.40 -13.52
N SER A 153 -0.07 -17.48 -14.13
CA SER A 153 -0.14 -17.44 -15.59
C SER A 153 1.23 -17.03 -16.18
N PHE A 154 1.49 -17.42 -17.43
CA PHE A 154 2.73 -17.05 -18.13
C PHE A 154 2.97 -15.54 -18.13
N ARG A 155 1.93 -14.75 -18.41
CA ARG A 155 1.98 -13.28 -18.38
C ARG A 155 2.28 -12.74 -16.99
N GLU A 156 1.65 -13.30 -15.95
CA GLU A 156 1.91 -12.91 -14.56
C GLU A 156 3.35 -13.21 -14.14
N SER A 157 3.89 -14.37 -14.54
CA SER A 157 5.28 -14.75 -14.32
C SER A 157 6.25 -13.75 -14.96
N LEU A 158 6.01 -13.38 -16.22
CA LEU A 158 6.78 -12.35 -16.94
C LEU A 158 6.75 -10.99 -16.24
N ILE A 159 5.57 -10.52 -15.81
CA ILE A 159 5.42 -9.25 -15.09
C ILE A 159 6.18 -9.30 -13.76
N ARG A 160 6.05 -10.40 -13.02
CA ARG A 160 6.73 -10.61 -11.73
C ARG A 160 8.25 -10.61 -11.90
N PHE A 161 8.75 -11.27 -12.95
CA PHE A 161 10.16 -11.30 -13.28
C PHE A 161 10.69 -9.92 -13.68
N GLY A 162 10.02 -9.24 -14.62
CA GLY A 162 10.44 -7.91 -15.10
C GLY A 162 10.38 -6.82 -14.03
N ALA A 163 9.43 -6.92 -13.08
CA ALA A 163 9.37 -6.03 -11.91
C ALA A 163 10.34 -6.45 -10.79
N GLY A 164 10.99 -7.61 -10.89
CA GLY A 164 11.81 -8.17 -9.82
C GLY A 164 11.03 -8.40 -8.52
N ALA A 165 9.72 -8.67 -8.58
CA ALA A 165 8.81 -8.61 -7.42
C ALA A 165 9.07 -9.71 -6.35
N SER A 166 9.92 -10.69 -6.64
CA SER A 166 10.45 -11.66 -5.67
C SER A 166 11.59 -11.11 -4.82
N HIS A 167 12.25 -10.04 -5.27
CA HIS A 167 13.44 -9.49 -4.63
C HIS A 167 13.06 -8.33 -3.71
N ARG A 168 13.72 -8.27 -2.56
CA ARG A 168 13.72 -7.10 -1.69
C ARG A 168 15.14 -6.60 -1.54
N LYS A 169 15.29 -5.28 -1.41
CA LYS A 169 16.57 -4.66 -1.14
C LYS A 169 17.14 -5.23 0.17
N PRO A 170 18.47 -5.37 0.28
CA PRO A 170 19.13 -5.74 1.52
C PRO A 170 18.74 -4.77 2.65
N TRP A 171 18.63 -5.30 3.88
CA TRP A 171 18.37 -4.53 5.10
C TRP A 171 19.25 -3.28 5.23
N LYS A 172 20.57 -3.47 5.04
CA LYS A 172 21.60 -2.43 5.14
C LYS A 172 21.45 -1.27 4.14
N ASP A 173 20.66 -1.45 3.08
CA ASP A 173 20.45 -0.42 2.04
C ASP A 173 19.22 0.46 2.37
N LEU A 174 18.43 0.07 3.38
CA LEU A 174 17.15 0.68 3.74
C LEU A 174 17.16 1.28 5.14
N PHE A 175 17.91 0.70 6.08
CA PHE A 175 17.82 1.04 7.50
C PHE A 175 19.16 1.46 8.07
N PHE A 176 19.17 2.59 8.77
CA PHE A 176 20.38 3.28 9.21
C PHE A 176 20.28 3.73 10.67
N ASP A 177 21.40 3.69 11.40
CA ASP A 177 21.52 4.15 12.79
C ASP A 177 22.03 5.60 12.83
N ARG A 178 21.18 6.53 13.28
CA ARG A 178 21.43 7.98 13.39
C ARG A 178 21.73 8.71 12.10
N ASP A 179 22.47 8.17 11.14
CA ASP A 179 22.86 8.84 9.91
C ASP A 179 22.90 7.88 8.71
N PHE A 180 22.76 8.40 7.50
CA PHE A 180 22.68 7.61 6.25
C PHE A 180 23.96 6.82 5.91
N GLY A 181 25.07 7.05 6.61
CA GLY A 181 26.34 6.38 6.38
C GLY A 181 26.52 5.12 7.24
N ARG A 182 25.64 4.90 8.21
CA ARG A 182 25.78 3.85 9.22
C ARG A 182 24.61 2.86 9.15
N PRO A 183 24.76 1.72 8.46
CA PRO A 183 23.72 0.69 8.44
C PRO A 183 23.35 0.24 9.85
N LEU A 184 22.04 0.17 10.11
CA LEU A 184 21.50 -0.38 11.36
C LEU A 184 21.58 -1.90 11.31
N THR A 185 22.09 -2.57 12.34
CA THR A 185 21.99 -4.04 12.44
C THR A 185 20.65 -4.47 13.04
N GLU A 186 20.23 -5.72 12.79
CA GLU A 186 18.99 -6.25 13.38
C GLU A 186 19.06 -6.27 14.92
N GLU A 187 20.24 -6.57 15.48
CA GLU A 187 20.47 -6.54 16.93
C GLU A 187 20.31 -5.13 17.50
N GLN A 188 20.80 -4.11 16.79
CA GLN A 188 20.64 -2.71 17.18
C GLN A 188 19.19 -2.23 17.08
N ALA A 189 18.42 -2.77 16.13
CA ALA A 189 16.99 -2.47 16.01
C ALA A 189 16.16 -3.05 17.18
N GLY A 190 16.65 -4.10 17.84
CA GLY A 190 16.00 -4.72 19.00
C GLY A 190 14.57 -5.15 18.67
N ASN A 191 13.60 -4.76 19.52
CA ASN A 191 12.18 -5.10 19.31
C ASN A 191 11.59 -4.53 18.00
N TYR A 192 12.23 -3.52 17.41
CA TYR A 192 11.81 -2.94 16.12
C TYR A 192 12.39 -3.66 14.90
N ALA A 193 13.20 -4.71 15.09
CA ALA A 193 13.73 -5.49 13.98
C ALA A 193 12.60 -6.10 13.13
N LEU A 194 11.57 -6.65 13.77
CA LEU A 194 10.43 -7.26 13.08
C LEU A 194 9.56 -6.23 12.34
N PRO A 195 9.14 -5.09 12.94
CA PRO A 195 8.46 -4.00 12.21
C PRO A 195 9.24 -3.48 11.00
N LEU A 196 10.56 -3.31 11.11
CA LEU A 196 11.39 -2.90 9.97
C LEU A 196 11.45 -3.98 8.88
N GLU A 197 11.54 -5.26 9.25
CA GLU A 197 11.44 -6.35 8.29
C GLU A 197 10.09 -6.34 7.56
N MET A 198 9.00 -6.01 8.27
CA MET A 198 7.68 -5.90 7.67
C MET A 198 7.58 -4.74 6.67
N VAL A 199 8.25 -3.61 6.95
CA VAL A 199 8.42 -2.53 5.96
C VAL A 199 9.22 -3.01 4.76
N ARG A 200 10.32 -3.75 4.97
CA ARG A 200 11.14 -4.28 3.88
C ARG A 200 10.32 -5.17 2.94
N LEU A 201 9.36 -5.92 3.45
CA LEU A 201 8.49 -6.81 2.67
C LEU A 201 7.35 -6.07 1.94
N ALA A 202 7.05 -4.82 2.31
CA ALA A 202 5.95 -4.03 1.75
C ALA A 202 5.99 -3.97 0.21
N PRO A 203 4.82 -3.94 -0.46
CA PRO A 203 4.77 -3.71 -1.90
C PRO A 203 5.19 -2.27 -2.24
N SER A 204 5.68 -2.07 -3.47
CA SER A 204 5.90 -0.73 -4.02
C SER A 204 5.75 -0.73 -5.53
N ALA A 205 5.45 0.43 -6.10
CA ALA A 205 5.30 0.63 -7.52
C ALA A 205 6.58 0.20 -8.26
N SER A 206 6.44 -0.71 -9.24
CA SER A 206 7.56 -1.35 -9.94
C SER A 206 8.65 -1.93 -9.03
N ASN A 207 8.28 -2.32 -7.80
CA ASN A 207 9.16 -2.83 -6.75
C ASN A 207 10.37 -1.91 -6.42
N LYS A 208 10.20 -0.58 -6.55
CA LYS A 208 11.30 0.37 -6.35
C LYS A 208 11.77 0.48 -4.90
N GLN A 209 10.92 0.15 -3.93
CA GLN A 209 11.20 0.15 -2.49
C GLN A 209 11.89 1.45 -2.07
N PRO A 210 11.19 2.59 -2.18
CA PRO A 210 11.84 3.89 -2.16
C PRO A 210 12.03 4.46 -0.74
N TRP A 211 11.59 3.74 0.30
CA TRP A 211 11.78 4.14 1.68
C TRP A 211 13.22 3.99 2.14
N ILE A 212 13.67 4.93 2.95
CA ILE A 212 14.88 4.89 3.76
C ILE A 212 14.47 5.24 5.19
N ILE A 213 14.86 4.45 6.19
CA ILE A 213 14.52 4.70 7.59
C ILE A 213 15.78 4.93 8.41
N ILE A 214 15.81 6.04 9.13
CA ILE A 214 16.84 6.31 10.16
C ILE A 214 16.24 6.03 11.53
N ALA A 215 16.84 5.09 12.25
CA ALA A 215 16.59 4.89 13.67
C ALA A 215 17.34 5.94 14.49
N ASP A 216 16.63 6.56 15.42
CA ASP A 216 17.17 7.45 16.45
C ASP A 216 16.67 7.01 17.84
N THR A 217 17.20 7.64 18.89
CA THR A 217 17.02 7.22 20.27
C THR A 217 15.52 7.12 20.64
N GLY A 218 14.70 8.06 20.16
CA GLY A 218 13.25 8.10 20.42
C GLY A 218 12.34 7.90 19.20
N ALA A 219 12.89 7.68 18.00
CA ALA A 219 12.07 7.71 16.78
C ALA A 219 12.63 6.89 15.62
N PHE A 220 11.79 6.61 14.63
CA PHE A 220 12.17 6.11 13.32
C PHE A 220 11.72 7.12 12.26
N HIS A 221 12.67 7.68 11.51
CA HIS A 221 12.43 8.73 10.53
C HIS A 221 12.39 8.15 9.12
N PHE A 222 11.25 8.29 8.44
CA PHE A 222 11.00 7.80 7.10
C PHE A 222 11.31 8.88 6.07
N TYR A 223 12.17 8.54 5.13
CA TYR A 223 12.55 9.37 4.00
C TYR A 223 12.21 8.65 2.69
N LEU A 224 11.76 9.42 1.72
CA LEU A 224 11.51 8.98 0.37
C LEU A 224 12.75 9.24 -0.51
N LYS A 225 13.40 8.17 -0.97
CA LYS A 225 14.42 8.22 -2.02
C LYS A 225 13.76 8.17 -3.39
N ARG A 226 13.74 9.32 -4.06
CA ARG A 226 13.10 9.43 -5.38
C ARG A 226 13.81 8.56 -6.41
N THR A 227 13.02 7.83 -7.19
CA THR A 227 13.54 7.11 -8.35
C THR A 227 13.58 8.09 -9.52
N PRO A 228 14.75 8.40 -10.11
CA PRO A 228 14.85 9.35 -11.21
C PRO A 228 13.89 8.99 -12.36
N GLY A 229 13.12 9.96 -12.82
CA GLY A 229 12.16 9.79 -13.93
C GLY A 229 10.82 9.12 -13.56
N TYR A 230 10.65 8.60 -12.35
CA TYR A 230 9.41 7.88 -11.99
C TYR A 230 8.19 8.80 -11.88
N ASN A 231 8.37 10.03 -11.40
CA ASN A 231 7.29 11.02 -11.29
C ASN A 231 6.81 11.55 -12.66
N LYS A 232 7.52 11.25 -13.77
CA LYS A 232 7.13 11.72 -15.11
C LYS A 232 5.97 10.92 -15.71
N PHE A 233 5.68 9.72 -15.20
CA PHE A 233 4.67 8.83 -15.77
C PHE A 233 3.23 9.26 -15.43
N PHE A 234 3.01 9.90 -14.26
CA PHE A 234 1.68 10.34 -13.81
C PHE A 234 1.79 11.72 -13.16
N LYS A 235 1.66 12.80 -13.94
CA LYS A 235 1.97 14.18 -13.50
C LYS A 235 1.23 14.63 -12.23
N GLU A 236 0.02 14.12 -11.99
CA GLU A 236 -0.80 14.51 -10.86
C GLU A 236 -0.81 13.50 -9.71
N ILE A 237 -0.22 12.31 -9.89
CA ILE A 237 -0.29 11.21 -8.92
C ILE A 237 1.11 10.75 -8.57
N ASP A 238 1.46 10.91 -7.30
CA ASP A 238 2.75 10.50 -6.79
C ASP A 238 2.70 9.06 -6.26
N LEU A 239 3.02 8.10 -7.13
CA LEU A 239 3.04 6.70 -6.75
C LEU A 239 4.09 6.38 -5.67
N GLN A 240 5.20 7.12 -5.60
CA GLN A 240 6.19 6.86 -4.57
C GLN A 240 5.75 7.39 -3.19
N SER A 241 4.91 8.42 -3.13
CA SER A 241 4.25 8.83 -1.89
C SER A 241 3.22 7.80 -1.42
N ILE A 242 2.48 7.16 -2.35
CA ILE A 242 1.64 5.99 -2.01
C ILE A 242 2.50 4.88 -1.40
N ASP A 243 3.64 4.56 -2.02
CA ASP A 243 4.57 3.54 -1.50
C ASP A 243 5.05 3.85 -0.07
N MET A 244 5.22 5.12 0.28
CA MET A 244 5.56 5.53 1.65
C MET A 244 4.40 5.29 2.62
N GLY A 245 3.17 5.59 2.22
CA GLY A 245 1.97 5.26 3.00
C GLY A 245 1.86 3.77 3.31
N ILE A 246 2.12 2.92 2.30
CA ILE A 246 2.16 1.46 2.44
C ILE A 246 3.23 1.05 3.47
N ALA A 247 4.46 1.58 3.35
CA ALA A 247 5.54 1.31 4.29
C ALA A 247 5.16 1.72 5.73
N MET A 248 4.53 2.88 5.89
CA MET A 248 4.06 3.36 7.20
C MET A 248 2.98 2.45 7.80
N ALA A 249 2.02 1.98 6.99
CA ALA A 249 1.00 1.04 7.45
C ALA A 249 1.63 -0.26 7.95
N HIS A 250 2.57 -0.85 7.20
CA HIS A 250 3.28 -2.07 7.60
C HIS A 250 4.02 -1.90 8.93
N PHE A 251 4.73 -0.78 9.09
CA PHE A 251 5.46 -0.50 10.32
C PHE A 251 4.51 -0.42 11.52
N GLU A 252 3.46 0.38 11.40
CA GLU A 252 2.53 0.64 12.51
C GLU A 252 1.78 -0.63 12.93
N VAL A 253 1.17 -1.37 12.00
CA VAL A 253 0.40 -2.58 12.36
C VAL A 253 1.27 -3.64 13.03
N SER A 254 2.54 -3.73 12.62
CA SER A 254 3.52 -4.64 13.23
C SER A 254 3.96 -4.15 14.61
N CYS A 255 4.11 -2.84 14.80
CA CYS A 255 4.34 -2.26 16.12
C CYS A 255 3.16 -2.52 17.07
N LEU A 256 1.92 -2.35 16.59
CA LEU A 256 0.71 -2.63 17.36
C LEU A 256 0.62 -4.10 17.78
N GLU A 257 0.91 -5.05 16.89
CA GLU A 257 0.99 -6.49 17.22
C GLU A 257 1.97 -6.78 18.37
N LEU A 258 3.11 -6.07 18.39
CA LEU A 258 4.16 -6.24 19.40
C LEU A 258 3.98 -5.35 20.64
N ASN A 259 2.87 -4.61 20.74
CA ASN A 259 2.63 -3.61 21.80
C ASN A 259 3.74 -2.53 21.88
N LEU A 260 4.34 -2.18 20.75
CA LEU A 260 5.32 -1.10 20.62
C LEU A 260 4.61 0.21 20.36
N ASN A 261 4.36 0.97 21.43
CA ASN A 261 3.60 2.21 21.34
C ASN A 261 4.37 3.33 20.62
N GLY A 262 3.64 4.14 19.87
CA GLY A 262 4.16 5.31 19.21
C GLY A 262 3.12 6.02 18.36
N LYS A 263 3.54 7.11 17.71
CA LYS A 263 2.68 7.94 16.86
C LYS A 263 3.44 8.51 15.68
N TRP A 264 2.73 8.73 14.58
CA TRP A 264 3.27 9.45 13.43
C TRP A 264 3.36 10.95 13.70
N ALA A 265 4.43 11.59 13.23
CA ALA A 265 4.63 13.03 13.21
C ALA A 265 5.28 13.49 11.89
N LEU A 266 4.86 14.66 11.37
CA LEU A 266 5.33 15.24 10.09
C LEU A 266 6.72 15.91 10.15
N HIS A 267 7.41 15.84 11.29
CA HIS A 267 8.66 16.57 11.51
C HIS A 267 9.87 15.63 11.65
N PRO A 268 10.21 14.82 10.62
CA PRO A 268 11.53 14.21 10.62
C PRO A 268 12.61 15.32 10.59
N PRO A 269 13.75 15.11 11.27
CA PRO A 269 14.84 16.07 11.24
C PRO A 269 15.29 16.30 9.80
N ASP A 270 15.55 17.56 9.46
CA ASP A 270 16.14 17.89 8.16
C ASP A 270 17.59 17.39 8.13
N ARG A 271 17.76 16.17 7.64
CA ARG A 271 19.06 15.55 7.43
C ARG A 271 19.38 15.69 5.94
N GLN A 272 20.17 16.71 5.61
CA GLN A 272 20.56 16.97 4.23
C GLN A 272 21.30 15.77 3.64
N ALA A 273 20.63 15.06 2.74
CA ALA A 273 21.21 14.01 1.92
C ALA A 273 20.57 14.10 0.53
N GLU A 274 21.41 14.11 -0.51
CA GLU A 274 20.99 14.37 -1.88
C GLU A 274 19.91 13.36 -2.34
N GLY A 275 18.75 13.86 -2.77
CA GLY A 275 17.66 13.05 -3.30
C GLY A 275 16.76 12.35 -2.27
N LEU A 276 16.89 12.65 -0.98
CA LEU A 276 16.00 12.17 0.07
C LEU A 276 14.99 13.25 0.47
N VAL A 277 13.71 12.88 0.48
CA VAL A 277 12.60 13.75 0.87
C VAL A 277 12.08 13.29 2.23
N PRO A 278 12.06 14.15 3.27
CA PRO A 278 11.43 13.81 4.55
C PRO A 278 9.94 13.51 4.37
N VAL A 279 9.44 12.44 5.00
CA VAL A 279 8.01 12.06 4.93
C VAL A 279 7.35 12.14 6.30
N ALA A 280 7.81 11.33 7.26
CA ALA A 280 7.21 11.23 8.58
C ALA A 280 8.17 10.59 9.59
N SER A 281 7.85 10.68 10.87
CA SER A 281 8.56 9.99 11.94
C SER A 281 7.59 9.19 12.81
N TRP A 282 7.95 7.95 13.11
CA TRP A 282 7.33 7.21 14.21
C TRP A 282 8.03 7.60 15.51
N VAL A 283 7.33 8.30 16.40
CA VAL A 283 7.85 8.73 17.70
C VAL A 283 7.38 7.72 18.75
N LYS A 284 8.33 7.06 19.42
CA LYS A 284 8.07 6.06 20.47
C LYS A 284 7.34 6.71 21.64
N GLN A 285 6.46 5.97 22.31
CA GLN A 285 5.70 6.41 23.50
C GLN A 285 5.90 5.48 24.69
#